data_AF-A0A178DK58-F1
#
_entry.id   AF-A0A178DK58-F1
#
_cell.length_a   1.000
_cell.length_b   1.000
_cell.length_c   1.000
_cell.angle_alpha   90.00
_cell.angle_beta   90.00
_cell.angle_gamma   90.00
#
_symmetry.space_group_name_H-M   'P 1'
#
loop_
_entity.id
_entity.type
_entity.pdbx_description
1 polymer ?
#
loop_
_entity_poly.entity_id
_entity_poly.type
_entity_poly.pdbx_seq_one_letter_code
_entity_poly.pdbx_strand_id
1 'polypeptide(L)'
;MVTVAVAGGTGGIGRTIVETLVEQGKHKVVILSRKATPLVGLETVPVLEANYSDPSAVKKLLQDHNIQVVVSALALFTEEAAQSQLDLIRAAIDSGTVTRFVPSEYGINYSHPGLLDFHPHAKWWLDAADLLRDSHLDFTRLIFGWLSDHYGYPKCKSHMNPFKFAVDFENRVAALPGDGNVPVTFLHSVDIAKYVAALIDDEKKWPETSAFASDKMSWNELVKLSEDIMGEKWTVTYEPLEKLEKGQATLLKQWPEGTYGLPEEALIAMVAEYGIMAVTGVMDVSREGLRNKDYPQVKPFTVESIIKEAWGNNSA
;
A
#
# COMPACT_ATOMS: atom_id res chain seq x y z
N MET A 1 -8.20 -24.60 -2.27
CA MET A 1 -7.45 -24.07 -3.43
C MET A 1 -8.40 -23.26 -4.29
N VAL A 2 -8.07 -22.01 -4.61
CA VAL A 2 -8.84 -21.13 -5.48
C VAL A 2 -7.96 -20.55 -6.59
N THR A 3 -8.57 -19.95 -7.61
CA THR A 3 -7.84 -19.12 -8.60
C THR A 3 -7.92 -17.64 -8.19
N VAL A 4 -6.75 -17.04 -7.98
CA VAL A 4 -6.57 -15.65 -7.57
C VAL A 4 -6.05 -14.84 -8.75
N ALA A 5 -6.75 -13.77 -9.10
CA ALA A 5 -6.29 -12.77 -10.06
C ALA A 5 -5.72 -11.55 -9.32
N VAL A 6 -4.50 -11.15 -9.63
CA VAL A 6 -3.87 -9.94 -9.09
C VAL A 6 -3.84 -8.87 -10.19
N ALA A 7 -4.76 -7.90 -10.10
CA ALA A 7 -4.79 -6.75 -11.02
C ALA A 7 -3.73 -5.73 -10.63
N GLY A 8 -2.91 -5.30 -11.59
CA GLY A 8 -1.73 -4.49 -11.26
C GLY A 8 -0.59 -5.31 -10.63
N GLY A 9 -0.58 -6.63 -10.83
CA GLY A 9 0.44 -7.56 -10.31
C GLY A 9 1.88 -7.31 -10.77
N THR A 10 2.12 -6.31 -11.63
CA THR A 10 3.46 -5.88 -12.05
C THR A 10 3.98 -4.65 -11.30
N GLY A 11 3.13 -3.96 -10.52
CA GLY A 11 3.53 -2.84 -9.66
C GLY A 11 4.07 -3.31 -8.30
N GLY A 12 4.60 -2.40 -7.47
CA GLY A 12 5.32 -2.76 -6.24
C GLY A 12 4.55 -3.68 -5.29
N ILE A 13 3.35 -3.28 -4.86
CA ILE A 13 2.48 -4.10 -4.00
C ILE A 13 2.02 -5.36 -4.73
N GLY A 14 1.48 -5.21 -5.94
CA GLY A 14 0.93 -6.32 -6.72
C GLY A 14 1.95 -7.42 -7.00
N ARG A 15 3.18 -7.06 -7.37
CA ARG A 15 4.29 -8.00 -7.58
C ARG A 15 4.63 -8.74 -6.31
N THR A 16 4.73 -8.02 -5.19
CA THR A 16 5.02 -8.62 -3.88
C THR A 16 3.94 -9.63 -3.46
N ILE A 17 2.67 -9.33 -3.76
CA ILE A 17 1.54 -10.25 -3.57
C ILE A 17 1.68 -11.49 -4.45
N VAL A 18 1.96 -11.32 -5.75
CA VAL A 18 2.13 -12.45 -6.68
C VAL A 18 3.28 -13.37 -6.23
N GLU A 19 4.45 -12.81 -5.92
CA GLU A 19 5.61 -13.57 -5.45
C GLU A 19 5.26 -14.39 -4.20
N THR A 20 4.59 -13.77 -3.23
CA THR A 20 4.18 -14.42 -1.98
C THR A 20 3.18 -15.55 -2.22
N LEU A 21 2.16 -15.34 -3.06
CA LEU A 21 1.15 -16.36 -3.36
C LEU A 21 1.75 -17.56 -4.12
N VAL A 22 2.68 -17.30 -5.03
CA VAL A 22 3.39 -18.33 -5.79
C VAL A 22 4.30 -19.15 -4.87
N GLU A 23 5.07 -18.49 -3.98
CA GLU A 23 5.94 -19.16 -3.03
C GLU A 23 5.16 -20.09 -2.09
N GLN A 24 3.96 -19.68 -1.66
CA GLN A 24 3.11 -20.53 -0.82
C GLN A 24 2.53 -21.74 -1.55
N GLY A 25 2.33 -21.66 -2.87
CA GLY A 25 1.88 -22.79 -3.70
C GLY A 25 0.47 -23.33 -3.40
N LYS A 26 -0.35 -22.60 -2.62
CA LYS A 26 -1.70 -23.05 -2.20
C LYS A 26 -2.81 -22.75 -3.20
N HIS A 27 -2.57 -21.79 -4.09
CA HIS A 27 -3.57 -21.24 -5.01
C HIS A 27 -3.02 -21.13 -6.42
N LYS A 28 -3.91 -21.11 -7.40
CA LYS A 28 -3.54 -20.73 -8.77
C LYS A 28 -3.50 -19.21 -8.84
N VAL A 29 -2.42 -18.66 -9.36
CA VAL A 29 -2.22 -17.21 -9.45
C VAL A 29 -2.17 -16.79 -10.91
N VAL A 30 -2.89 -15.73 -11.25
CA VAL A 30 -2.80 -15.05 -12.54
C VAL A 30 -2.64 -13.55 -12.33
N ILE A 31 -1.93 -12.88 -13.24
CA ILE A 31 -1.77 -11.42 -13.23
C ILE A 31 -2.75 -10.83 -14.25
N LEU A 32 -3.49 -9.79 -13.87
CA LEU A 32 -4.24 -8.96 -14.82
C LEU A 32 -3.44 -7.67 -15.10
N SER A 33 -3.12 -7.44 -16.37
CA SER A 33 -2.31 -6.31 -16.83
C SER A 33 -2.88 -5.74 -18.13
N ARG A 34 -2.64 -4.47 -18.42
CA ARG A 34 -3.03 -3.85 -19.71
C ARG A 34 -2.28 -4.42 -20.92
N LYS A 35 -1.20 -5.17 -20.67
CA LYS A 35 -0.41 -5.86 -21.69
C LYS A 35 -0.01 -7.24 -21.15
N ALA A 36 -0.11 -8.28 -21.98
CA ALA A 36 0.34 -9.63 -21.66
C ALA A 36 1.88 -9.78 -21.70
N THR A 37 2.60 -8.95 -20.95
CA THR A 37 4.06 -9.03 -20.84
C THR A 37 4.44 -9.90 -19.64
N PRO A 38 5.21 -10.99 -19.83
CA PRO A 38 5.69 -11.81 -18.72
C PRO A 38 6.46 -10.99 -17.70
N LEU A 39 6.26 -11.30 -16.41
CA LEU A 39 6.97 -10.64 -15.33
C LEU A 39 8.31 -11.35 -15.10
N VAL A 40 9.41 -10.59 -15.19
CA VAL A 40 10.77 -11.14 -15.03
C VAL A 40 10.95 -11.75 -13.64
N GLY A 41 11.42 -13.00 -13.59
CA GLY A 41 11.56 -13.82 -12.39
C GLY A 41 10.29 -14.57 -11.96
N LEU A 42 9.18 -14.38 -12.70
CA LEU A 42 7.89 -15.04 -12.50
C LEU A 42 7.29 -15.46 -13.85
N GLU A 43 8.13 -15.92 -14.79
CA GLU A 43 7.74 -16.24 -16.16
C GLU A 43 6.71 -17.39 -16.24
N THR A 44 6.61 -18.20 -15.19
CA THR A 44 5.63 -19.29 -15.06
C THR A 44 4.24 -18.82 -14.66
N VAL A 45 4.08 -17.58 -14.20
CA VAL A 45 2.79 -17.00 -13.81
C VAL A 45 2.10 -16.41 -15.04
N PRO A 46 0.88 -16.86 -15.40
CA PRO A 46 0.17 -16.30 -16.54
C PRO A 46 -0.14 -14.82 -16.36
N VAL A 47 0.19 -14.01 -17.38
CA VAL A 47 -0.20 -12.60 -17.47
C VAL A 47 -1.30 -12.47 -18.50
N LEU A 48 -2.50 -12.17 -18.04
CA LEU A 48 -3.69 -12.01 -18.86
C LEU A 48 -3.89 -10.54 -19.19
N GLU A 49 -4.09 -10.25 -20.48
CA GLU A 49 -4.39 -8.90 -20.92
C GLU A 49 -5.82 -8.53 -20.54
N ALA A 50 -5.95 -7.48 -19.74
CA ALA A 50 -7.22 -6.94 -19.29
C ALA A 50 -7.37 -5.51 -19.84
N ASN A 51 -8.36 -5.32 -20.71
CA ASN A 51 -8.82 -3.99 -21.07
C ASN A 51 -9.88 -3.53 -20.07
N TYR A 52 -9.46 -2.80 -19.03
CA TYR A 52 -10.38 -2.31 -17.99
C TYR A 52 -11.47 -1.35 -18.49
N SER A 53 -11.31 -0.77 -19.70
CA SER A 53 -12.36 0.05 -20.34
C SER A 53 -13.49 -0.77 -20.98
N ASP A 54 -13.38 -2.11 -21.00
CA ASP A 54 -14.41 -3.02 -21.47
C ASP A 54 -14.79 -4.02 -20.36
N PRO A 55 -15.73 -3.66 -19.46
CA PRO A 55 -16.17 -4.54 -18.38
C PRO A 55 -16.70 -5.89 -18.86
N SER A 56 -17.27 -5.97 -20.07
CA SER A 56 -17.78 -7.23 -20.62
C SER A 56 -16.65 -8.17 -21.02
N ALA A 57 -15.59 -7.64 -21.62
CA ALA A 57 -14.37 -8.41 -21.90
C ALA A 57 -13.68 -8.88 -20.61
N VAL A 58 -13.56 -7.99 -19.60
CA VAL A 58 -13.00 -8.36 -18.29
C VAL A 58 -13.84 -9.45 -17.61
N LYS A 59 -15.18 -9.32 -17.63
CA LYS A 59 -16.10 -10.35 -17.12
C LYS A 59 -15.83 -11.69 -17.77
N LYS A 60 -15.77 -11.73 -19.11
CA LYS A 60 -15.50 -12.97 -19.86
C LYS A 60 -14.14 -13.56 -19.47
N LEU A 61 -13.11 -12.72 -19.34
CA LEU A 61 -11.78 -13.14 -18.90
C LEU A 61 -11.82 -13.80 -17.51
N LEU A 62 -12.54 -13.19 -16.56
CA LEU A 62 -12.71 -13.75 -15.21
C LEU A 62 -13.41 -15.12 -15.25
N GLN A 63 -14.41 -15.28 -16.11
CA GLN A 63 -15.14 -16.54 -16.31
C GLN A 63 -14.29 -17.62 -16.98
N ASP A 64 -13.64 -17.30 -18.09
CA ASP A 64 -12.82 -18.23 -18.88
C ASP A 64 -11.69 -18.85 -18.04
N HIS A 65 -11.15 -18.09 -17.08
CA HIS A 65 -10.09 -18.54 -16.19
C HIS A 65 -10.59 -19.00 -14.81
N ASN A 66 -11.91 -19.04 -14.60
CA ASN A 66 -12.56 -19.42 -13.34
C ASN A 66 -11.94 -18.69 -12.13
N ILE A 67 -11.82 -17.37 -12.23
CA ILE A 67 -11.29 -16.52 -11.17
C ILE A 67 -12.31 -16.44 -10.03
N GLN A 68 -11.87 -16.76 -8.82
CA GLN A 68 -12.72 -16.80 -7.62
C GLN A 68 -12.40 -15.67 -6.64
N VAL A 69 -11.16 -15.19 -6.64
CA VAL A 69 -10.72 -14.07 -5.81
C VAL A 69 -9.99 -13.07 -6.69
N VAL A 70 -10.34 -11.79 -6.58
CA VAL A 70 -9.63 -10.69 -7.21
C VAL A 70 -8.95 -9.85 -6.15
N VAL A 71 -7.65 -9.64 -6.30
CA VAL A 71 -6.86 -8.69 -5.51
C VAL A 71 -6.44 -7.56 -6.43
N SER A 72 -7.07 -6.41 -6.28
CA SER A 72 -6.68 -5.19 -7.00
C SER A 72 -5.47 -4.57 -6.31
N ALA A 73 -4.44 -4.26 -7.08
CA ALA A 73 -3.26 -3.48 -6.73
C ALA A 73 -2.97 -2.43 -7.82
N LEU A 74 -4.04 -1.91 -8.43
CA LEU A 74 -3.96 -0.81 -9.41
C LEU A 74 -3.53 0.48 -8.70
N ALA A 75 -2.54 1.18 -9.24
CA ALA A 75 -2.10 2.46 -8.70
C ALA A 75 -3.10 3.57 -9.06
N LEU A 76 -3.86 4.06 -8.08
CA LEU A 76 -4.92 5.05 -8.29
C LEU A 76 -4.39 6.48 -8.22
N PHE A 77 -3.60 6.86 -9.22
CA PHE A 77 -3.07 8.23 -9.33
C PHE A 77 -3.85 9.11 -10.31
N THR A 78 -4.79 8.53 -11.06
CA THR A 78 -5.60 9.24 -12.06
C THR A 78 -7.05 8.79 -12.02
N GLU A 79 -7.94 9.63 -12.55
CA GLU A 79 -9.37 9.30 -12.68
C GLU A 79 -9.59 8.05 -13.54
N GLU A 80 -8.80 7.85 -14.61
CA GLU A 80 -8.89 6.65 -15.45
C GLU A 80 -8.50 5.38 -14.68
N ALA A 81 -7.52 5.47 -13.77
CA ALA A 81 -7.14 4.35 -12.92
C ALA A 81 -8.23 4.03 -11.88
N ALA A 82 -8.82 5.06 -11.28
CA ALA A 82 -9.97 4.93 -10.38
C ALA A 82 -11.17 4.28 -11.10
N GLN A 83 -11.48 4.76 -12.32
CA GLN A 83 -12.54 4.21 -13.16
C GLN A 83 -12.25 2.74 -13.54
N SER A 84 -11.00 2.41 -13.87
CA SER A 84 -10.57 1.03 -14.16
C SER A 84 -10.84 0.08 -13.00
N GLN A 85 -10.67 0.54 -11.75
CA GLN A 85 -11.02 -0.26 -10.57
C GLN A 85 -12.53 -0.45 -10.44
N LEU A 86 -13.33 0.60 -10.62
CA LEU A 86 -14.80 0.48 -10.59
C LEU A 86 -15.29 -0.51 -11.64
N ASP A 87 -14.74 -0.46 -12.85
CA ASP A 87 -15.08 -1.36 -13.94
C ASP A 87 -14.64 -2.80 -13.70
N LEU A 88 -13.48 -3.00 -13.06
CA LEU A 88 -13.06 -4.31 -12.58
C LEU A 88 -14.00 -4.87 -11.51
N ILE A 89 -14.47 -4.03 -10.57
CA ILE A 89 -15.43 -4.44 -9.54
C ILE A 89 -16.76 -4.84 -10.20
N ARG A 90 -17.30 -4.05 -11.12
CA ARG A 90 -18.53 -4.38 -11.87
C ARG A 90 -18.39 -5.69 -12.62
N ALA A 91 -17.27 -5.89 -13.33
CA ALA A 91 -16.99 -7.13 -14.04
C ALA A 91 -16.90 -8.34 -13.09
N ALA A 92 -16.30 -8.17 -11.90
CA ALA A 92 -16.23 -9.20 -10.88
C ALA A 92 -17.62 -9.56 -10.33
N ILE A 93 -18.45 -8.56 -9.99
CA ILE A 93 -19.83 -8.75 -9.56
C ILE A 93 -20.61 -9.53 -10.62
N ASP A 94 -20.53 -9.13 -11.88
CA ASP A 94 -21.32 -9.73 -12.95
C ASP A 94 -20.76 -11.08 -13.45
N SER A 95 -19.55 -11.46 -13.05
CA SER A 95 -18.89 -12.69 -13.52
C SER A 95 -19.58 -13.97 -13.04
N GLY A 96 -20.14 -13.95 -11.83
CA GLY A 96 -20.67 -15.14 -11.15
C GLY A 96 -19.60 -16.16 -10.72
N THR A 97 -18.32 -15.97 -11.08
CA THR A 97 -17.21 -16.83 -10.61
C THR A 97 -16.47 -16.20 -9.44
N VAL A 98 -16.33 -14.87 -9.44
CA VAL A 98 -15.68 -14.15 -8.35
C VAL A 98 -16.59 -14.15 -7.13
N THR A 99 -16.04 -14.54 -6.00
CA THR A 99 -16.72 -14.61 -4.70
C THR A 99 -16.12 -13.64 -3.70
N ARG A 100 -14.84 -13.27 -3.88
CA ARG A 100 -14.14 -12.35 -3.00
C ARG A 100 -13.35 -11.28 -3.73
N PHE A 101 -13.25 -10.10 -3.13
CA PHE A 101 -12.56 -8.96 -3.71
C PHE A 101 -11.75 -8.16 -2.67
N VAL A 102 -10.51 -7.79 -3.00
CA VAL A 102 -9.71 -6.82 -2.23
C VAL A 102 -9.49 -5.60 -3.14
N PRO A 103 -10.05 -4.42 -2.84
CA PRO A 103 -9.79 -3.21 -3.62
C PRO A 103 -8.40 -2.65 -3.34
N SER A 104 -7.92 -1.83 -4.26
CA SER A 104 -6.64 -1.14 -4.18
C SER A 104 -6.76 0.06 -3.24
N GLU A 105 -6.58 -0.19 -1.94
CA GLU A 105 -6.61 0.83 -0.88
C GLU A 105 -5.29 0.98 -0.13
N TYR A 106 -4.59 -0.11 0.16
CA TYR A 106 -3.23 -0.20 0.72
C TYR A 106 -2.63 1.08 1.34
N GLY A 107 -3.23 1.55 2.43
CA GLY A 107 -2.78 2.77 3.11
C GLY A 107 -3.61 3.07 4.34
N ILE A 108 -4.43 4.11 4.25
CA ILE A 108 -5.22 4.66 5.36
C ILE A 108 -6.71 4.28 5.25
N ASN A 109 -7.49 4.58 6.29
CA ASN A 109 -8.94 4.53 6.19
C ASN A 109 -9.49 5.75 5.45
N TYR A 110 -9.82 5.59 4.16
CA TYR A 110 -10.39 6.66 3.33
C TYR A 110 -11.77 7.15 3.77
N SER A 111 -12.43 6.46 4.71
CA SER A 111 -13.70 6.88 5.31
C SER A 111 -13.54 7.77 6.54
N HIS A 112 -12.30 8.17 6.89
CA HIS A 112 -12.05 9.04 8.02
C HIS A 112 -12.78 10.40 7.86
N PRO A 113 -13.53 10.86 8.88
CA PRO A 113 -14.21 12.16 8.82
C PRO A 113 -13.24 13.31 8.53
N GLY A 114 -13.63 14.23 7.64
CA GLY A 114 -12.82 15.38 7.26
C GLY A 114 -11.69 15.10 6.26
N LEU A 115 -11.47 13.84 5.86
CA LEU A 115 -10.41 13.52 4.89
C LEU A 115 -10.65 14.19 3.52
N LEU A 116 -11.90 14.23 3.07
CA LEU A 116 -12.27 14.85 1.79
C LEU A 116 -12.02 16.37 1.75
N ASP A 117 -11.90 17.03 2.89
CA ASP A 117 -11.72 18.48 2.97
C ASP A 117 -10.34 18.90 2.44
N PHE A 118 -9.34 18.02 2.55
CA PHE A 118 -7.98 18.27 2.08
C PHE A 118 -7.46 17.21 1.08
N HIS A 119 -8.08 16.03 1.02
CA HIS A 119 -7.77 14.97 0.07
C HIS A 119 -9.02 14.57 -0.73
N PRO A 120 -9.48 15.39 -1.69
CA PRO A 120 -10.72 15.13 -2.44
C PRO A 120 -10.65 13.83 -3.27
N HIS A 121 -9.45 13.40 -3.65
CA HIS A 121 -9.24 12.14 -4.38
C HIS A 121 -9.58 10.91 -3.52
N ALA A 122 -9.72 11.04 -2.18
CA ALA A 122 -10.23 9.98 -1.30
C ALA A 122 -11.55 9.38 -1.83
N LYS A 123 -12.34 10.18 -2.56
CA LYS A 123 -13.57 9.76 -3.22
C LYS A 123 -13.40 8.55 -4.13
N TRP A 124 -12.25 8.38 -4.80
CA TRP A 124 -12.00 7.21 -5.66
C TRP A 124 -12.04 5.88 -4.89
N TRP A 125 -11.56 5.87 -3.65
CA TRP A 125 -11.61 4.71 -2.77
C TRP A 125 -12.99 4.54 -2.14
N LEU A 126 -13.64 5.63 -1.75
CA LEU A 126 -15.01 5.60 -1.22
C LEU A 126 -16.01 5.05 -2.24
N ASP A 127 -15.92 5.46 -3.51
CA ASP A 127 -16.81 4.98 -4.57
C ASP A 127 -16.63 3.47 -4.81
N ALA A 128 -15.40 2.96 -4.71
CA ALA A 128 -15.11 1.53 -4.80
C ALA A 128 -15.66 0.76 -3.60
N ALA A 129 -15.51 1.29 -2.39
CA ALA A 129 -16.06 0.71 -1.17
C ALA A 129 -17.60 0.66 -1.18
N ASP A 130 -18.25 1.74 -1.62
CA ASP A 130 -19.71 1.81 -1.74
C ASP A 130 -20.23 0.78 -2.74
N LEU A 131 -19.60 0.69 -3.92
CA LEU A 131 -19.96 -0.30 -4.94
C LEU A 131 -19.81 -1.74 -4.44
N LEU A 132 -18.76 -2.04 -3.67
CA LEU A 132 -18.56 -3.37 -3.07
C LEU A 132 -19.59 -3.66 -1.97
N ARG A 133 -19.95 -2.65 -1.16
CA ARG A 133 -20.95 -2.77 -0.09
C ARG A 133 -22.34 -3.11 -0.63
N ASP A 134 -22.70 -2.56 -1.78
CA ASP A 134 -23.97 -2.83 -2.47
C ASP A 134 -23.96 -4.16 -3.26
N SER A 135 -22.84 -4.89 -3.24
CA SER A 135 -22.66 -6.13 -3.99
C SER A 135 -22.85 -7.38 -3.13
N HIS A 136 -22.79 -8.55 -3.78
CA HIS A 136 -22.80 -9.85 -3.11
C HIS A 136 -21.39 -10.40 -2.81
N LEU A 137 -20.33 -9.68 -3.20
CA LEU A 137 -18.96 -10.12 -3.00
C LEU A 137 -18.55 -9.99 -1.53
N ASP A 138 -17.85 -10.99 -1.01
CA ASP A 138 -17.17 -10.88 0.28
C ASP A 138 -15.89 -10.04 0.07
N PHE A 139 -15.78 -8.89 0.72
CA PHE A 139 -14.69 -7.96 0.43
C PHE A 139 -14.06 -7.41 1.69
N THR A 140 -12.82 -6.98 1.56
CA THR A 140 -12.14 -6.26 2.63
C THR A 140 -11.16 -5.23 2.09
N ARG A 141 -11.20 -4.05 2.68
CA ARG A 141 -10.31 -2.93 2.44
C ARG A 141 -9.09 -3.11 3.34
N LEU A 142 -7.90 -3.26 2.76
CA LEU A 142 -6.67 -3.49 3.53
C LEU A 142 -5.98 -2.17 3.83
N ILE A 143 -5.83 -1.87 5.13
CA ILE A 143 -5.20 -0.63 5.62
C ILE A 143 -4.07 -0.94 6.60
N PHE A 144 -3.03 -0.11 6.63
CA PHE A 144 -1.85 -0.30 7.48
C PHE A 144 -1.15 0.99 7.93
N GLY A 145 -1.53 2.15 7.39
CA GLY A 145 -0.83 3.42 7.61
C GLY A 145 0.25 3.64 6.56
N TRP A 146 1.52 3.49 6.93
CA TRP A 146 2.67 3.84 6.10
C TRP A 146 3.58 2.64 5.79
N LEU A 147 4.18 2.64 4.60
CA LEU A 147 5.09 1.57 4.17
C LEU A 147 6.46 1.71 4.82
N SER A 148 6.89 0.68 5.55
CA SER A 148 8.23 0.66 6.14
C SER A 148 9.33 0.35 5.12
N ASP A 149 8.99 -0.13 3.92
CA ASP A 149 9.91 -0.35 2.79
C ASP A 149 10.84 0.85 2.54
N HIS A 150 10.28 2.06 2.63
CA HIS A 150 10.99 3.31 2.35
C HIS A 150 12.17 3.58 3.29
N TYR A 151 12.22 2.91 4.45
CA TYR A 151 13.28 3.10 5.45
C TYR A 151 14.34 1.99 5.42
N GLY A 152 14.16 0.95 4.60
CA GLY A 152 15.20 -0.03 4.29
C GLY A 152 15.88 0.23 2.94
N TYR A 153 15.21 0.96 2.04
CA TYR A 153 15.67 1.17 0.68
C TYR A 153 16.93 2.06 0.58
N PRO A 154 17.88 1.82 -0.36
CA PRO A 154 17.93 0.72 -1.34
C PRO A 154 18.57 -0.57 -0.81
N LYS A 155 18.91 -0.63 0.47
CA LYS A 155 19.74 -1.71 1.02
C LYS A 155 18.95 -2.97 1.36
N CYS A 156 17.66 -2.81 1.69
CA CYS A 156 16.71 -3.91 1.78
C CYS A 156 15.96 -4.07 0.44
N LYS A 157 15.72 -5.32 0.04
CA LYS A 157 14.97 -5.65 -1.18
C LYS A 157 13.51 -5.22 -1.03
N SER A 158 13.03 -4.37 -1.94
CA SER A 158 11.62 -4.02 -2.10
C SER A 158 11.29 -3.79 -3.57
N HIS A 159 10.05 -4.04 -3.96
CA HIS A 159 9.50 -3.68 -5.28
C HIS A 159 8.81 -2.32 -5.28
N MET A 160 8.72 -1.66 -4.12
CA MET A 160 8.15 -0.32 -4.03
C MET A 160 9.05 0.69 -4.73
N ASN A 161 8.41 1.68 -5.38
CA ASN A 161 9.16 2.83 -5.84
C ASN A 161 9.76 3.54 -4.61
N PRO A 162 11.03 3.95 -4.66
CA PRO A 162 11.65 4.66 -3.56
C PRO A 162 10.88 5.94 -3.26
N PHE A 163 10.75 6.32 -2.00
CA PHE A 163 10.14 7.60 -1.64
C PHE A 163 10.61 8.00 -0.26
N LYS A 164 11.20 9.19 -0.15
CA LYS A 164 11.63 9.72 1.14
C LYS A 164 10.57 10.67 1.66
N PHE A 165 9.76 10.19 2.60
CA PHE A 165 8.81 10.98 3.36
C PHE A 165 9.27 11.12 4.82
N ALA A 166 9.25 12.36 5.31
CA ALA A 166 9.66 12.81 6.64
C ALA A 166 11.13 12.57 7.03
N VAL A 167 11.78 11.53 6.52
CA VAL A 167 13.09 11.03 6.96
C VAL A 167 13.96 10.68 5.76
N ASP A 168 15.21 11.16 5.76
CA ASP A 168 16.25 10.84 4.77
C ASP A 168 17.48 10.26 5.47
N PHE A 169 17.58 8.93 5.46
CA PHE A 169 18.68 8.18 6.09
C PHE A 169 20.05 8.48 5.48
N GLU A 170 20.13 8.73 4.18
CA GLU A 170 21.41 8.96 3.50
C GLU A 170 22.07 10.26 3.96
N ASN A 171 21.25 11.29 4.15
CA ASN A 171 21.71 12.63 4.54
C ASN A 171 21.53 12.93 6.03
N ARG A 172 20.90 12.01 6.79
CA ARG A 172 20.61 12.15 8.23
C ARG A 172 19.84 13.43 8.53
N VAL A 173 18.83 13.70 7.70
CA VAL A 173 17.94 14.84 7.84
C VAL A 173 16.49 14.37 7.94
N ALA A 174 15.68 15.12 8.67
CA ALA A 174 14.26 14.86 8.84
C ALA A 174 13.46 16.16 8.74
N ALA A 175 12.36 16.13 7.99
CA ALA A 175 11.39 17.21 7.88
C ALA A 175 10.04 16.68 8.35
N LEU A 176 9.77 16.80 9.65
CA LEU A 176 8.70 16.10 10.33
C LEU A 176 7.37 16.86 10.24
N PRO A 177 6.25 16.20 9.89
CA PRO A 177 4.93 16.81 9.94
C PRO A 177 4.54 17.26 11.35
N GLY A 178 4.03 18.49 11.47
CA GLY A 178 3.59 19.08 12.74
C GLY A 178 4.73 19.17 13.74
N ASP A 179 4.51 18.64 14.94
CA ASP A 179 5.53 18.53 15.99
C ASP A 179 6.23 17.15 16.00
N GLY A 180 5.91 16.28 15.04
CA GLY A 180 6.45 14.93 14.91
C GLY A 180 5.97 13.92 15.96
N ASN A 181 5.02 14.27 16.85
CA ASN A 181 4.59 13.40 17.95
C ASN A 181 3.33 12.57 17.65
N VAL A 182 2.57 12.92 16.61
CA VAL A 182 1.38 12.15 16.23
C VAL A 182 1.81 10.76 15.73
N PRO A 183 1.29 9.66 16.32
CA PRO A 183 1.68 8.32 15.93
C PRO A 183 1.29 7.98 14.49
N VAL A 184 2.08 7.09 13.89
CA VAL A 184 1.86 6.45 12.60
C VAL A 184 1.99 4.93 12.79
N THR A 185 1.18 4.15 12.09
CA THR A 185 1.39 2.71 11.99
C THR A 185 2.18 2.36 10.74
N PHE A 186 3.06 1.38 10.85
CA PHE A 186 3.92 0.94 9.75
C PHE A 186 3.65 -0.51 9.37
N LEU A 187 3.84 -0.86 8.11
CA LEU A 187 3.86 -2.26 7.66
C LEU A 187 4.70 -2.41 6.39
N HIS A 188 5.43 -3.52 6.27
CA HIS A 188 6.23 -3.81 5.09
C HIS A 188 5.39 -4.48 3.99
N SER A 189 5.69 -4.20 2.72
CA SER A 189 4.98 -4.73 1.55
C SER A 189 4.89 -6.27 1.54
N VAL A 190 5.96 -6.95 1.95
CA VAL A 190 5.98 -8.42 2.09
C VAL A 190 4.99 -8.91 3.14
N ASP A 191 4.79 -8.17 4.22
CA ASP A 191 3.83 -8.55 5.26
C ASP A 191 2.39 -8.25 4.85
N ILE A 192 2.16 -7.17 4.10
CA ILE A 192 0.89 -6.94 3.40
C ILE A 192 0.54 -8.16 2.54
N ALA A 193 1.50 -8.64 1.73
CA ALA A 193 1.29 -9.81 0.88
C ALA A 193 0.99 -11.09 1.69
N LYS A 194 1.67 -11.30 2.82
CA LYS A 194 1.37 -12.43 3.74
C LYS A 194 -0.03 -12.32 4.34
N TYR A 195 -0.48 -11.13 4.75
CA TYR A 195 -1.84 -10.92 5.26
C TYR A 195 -2.90 -11.11 4.17
N VAL A 196 -2.66 -10.64 2.94
CA VAL A 196 -3.53 -10.93 1.78
C VAL A 196 -3.65 -12.44 1.57
N ALA A 197 -2.52 -13.17 1.57
CA ALA A 197 -2.55 -14.62 1.42
C ALA A 197 -3.33 -15.31 2.57
N ALA A 198 -3.14 -14.86 3.81
CA ALA A 198 -3.87 -15.37 4.96
C ALA A 198 -5.38 -15.08 4.91
N LEU A 199 -5.78 -13.91 4.38
CA LEU A 199 -7.19 -13.58 4.14
C LEU A 199 -7.80 -14.50 3.09
N ILE A 200 -7.09 -14.80 1.99
CA ILE A 200 -7.56 -15.71 0.94
C ILE A 200 -7.79 -17.13 1.49
N ASP A 201 -6.92 -17.59 2.40
CA ASP A 201 -7.05 -18.87 3.10
C ASP A 201 -8.19 -18.88 4.16
N ASP A 202 -8.66 -17.72 4.62
CA ASP A 202 -9.65 -17.62 5.70
C ASP A 202 -11.06 -17.93 5.20
N GLU A 203 -11.64 -19.05 5.61
CA GLU A 203 -12.99 -19.45 5.19
C GLU A 203 -14.11 -18.60 5.81
N LYS A 204 -13.80 -17.77 6.82
CA LYS A 204 -14.79 -16.87 7.43
C LYS A 204 -15.12 -15.71 6.49
N LYS A 205 -16.30 -15.12 6.71
CA LYS A 205 -16.67 -13.86 6.06
C LYS A 205 -15.67 -12.78 6.44
N TRP A 206 -15.19 -12.03 5.45
CA TRP A 206 -14.27 -10.94 5.70
C TRP A 206 -15.00 -9.72 6.31
N PRO A 207 -14.35 -8.97 7.22
CA PRO A 207 -14.84 -7.66 7.62
C PRO A 207 -14.63 -6.65 6.49
N GLU A 208 -15.45 -5.61 6.44
CA GLU A 208 -15.31 -4.54 5.44
C GLU A 208 -13.90 -3.92 5.43
N THR A 209 -13.27 -3.80 6.61
CA THR A 209 -11.91 -3.28 6.75
C THR A 209 -11.03 -4.26 7.51
N SER A 210 -9.81 -4.47 7.01
CA SER A 210 -8.76 -5.25 7.67
C SER A 210 -7.53 -4.38 7.91
N ALA A 211 -7.34 -3.99 9.17
CA ALA A 211 -6.20 -3.21 9.62
C ALA A 211 -5.07 -4.09 10.16
N PHE A 212 -3.85 -3.90 9.66
CA PHE A 212 -2.65 -4.59 10.13
C PHE A 212 -1.48 -3.62 10.28
N ALA A 213 -0.64 -3.82 11.28
CA ALA A 213 0.57 -3.02 11.48
C ALA A 213 1.69 -3.85 12.11
N SER A 214 2.95 -3.55 11.82
CA SER A 214 4.11 -4.08 12.55
C SER A 214 4.36 -3.26 13.82
N ASP A 215 4.37 -1.94 13.67
CA ASP A 215 4.76 -0.99 14.70
C ASP A 215 3.81 0.20 14.71
N LYS A 216 3.72 0.85 15.86
CA LYS A 216 3.10 2.16 16.05
C LYS A 216 4.12 3.07 16.71
N MET A 217 4.53 4.11 16.01
CA MET A 217 5.46 5.11 16.54
C MET A 217 5.26 6.47 15.87
N SER A 218 5.65 7.52 16.56
CA SER A 218 5.74 8.88 16.04
C SER A 218 6.97 9.07 15.16
N TRP A 219 6.99 10.16 14.38
CA TRP A 219 8.16 10.51 13.58
C TRP A 219 9.38 10.85 14.44
N ASN A 220 9.18 11.46 15.60
CA ASN A 220 10.25 11.71 16.56
C ASN A 220 10.86 10.40 17.09
N GLU A 221 10.03 9.40 17.37
CA GLU A 221 10.49 8.07 17.79
C GLU A 221 11.25 7.36 16.67
N LEU A 222 10.79 7.47 15.41
CA LEU A 222 11.51 6.93 14.25
C LEU A 222 12.90 7.56 14.09
N VAL A 223 13.00 8.90 14.19
CA VAL A 223 14.30 9.59 14.13
C VAL A 223 15.19 9.14 15.29
N LYS A 224 14.68 9.11 16.52
CA LYS A 224 15.45 8.67 17.69
C LYS A 224 15.97 7.23 17.52
N LEU A 225 15.10 6.32 17.08
CA LEU A 225 15.49 4.93 16.78
C LEU A 225 16.60 4.88 15.74
N SER A 226 16.51 5.71 14.71
CA SER A 226 17.50 5.79 13.64
C SER A 226 18.84 6.35 14.13
N GLU A 227 18.82 7.39 14.96
CA GLU A 227 20.00 7.95 15.63
C GLU A 227 20.69 6.90 16.50
N ASP A 228 19.93 6.14 17.30
CA ASP A 228 20.45 5.11 18.20
C ASP A 228 21.10 3.95 17.41
N ILE A 229 20.52 3.54 16.27
CA ILE A 229 21.06 2.48 15.42
C ILE A 229 22.32 2.93 14.65
N MET A 230 22.31 4.16 14.14
CA MET A 230 23.40 4.69 13.31
C MET A 230 24.53 5.33 14.13
N GLY A 231 24.29 5.66 15.40
CA GLY A 231 25.25 6.27 16.31
C GLY A 231 25.54 7.75 16.04
N GLU A 232 24.67 8.46 15.33
CA GLU A 232 24.85 9.89 14.99
C GLU A 232 23.55 10.66 15.10
N LYS A 233 23.66 11.97 15.38
CA LYS A 233 22.54 12.90 15.47
C LYS A 233 22.10 13.41 14.10
N TRP A 234 20.80 13.64 13.96
CA TRP A 234 20.18 14.07 12.72
C TRP A 234 19.81 15.54 12.76
N THR A 235 19.74 16.17 11.58
CA THR A 235 19.17 17.51 11.46
C THR A 235 17.65 17.40 11.32
N VAL A 236 16.91 17.87 12.32
CA VAL A 236 15.45 17.77 12.37
C VAL A 236 14.82 19.15 12.20
N THR A 237 13.92 19.27 11.24
CA THR A 237 13.01 20.40 11.08
C THR A 237 11.56 19.93 11.23
N TYR A 238 10.69 20.87 11.56
CA TYR A 238 9.27 20.63 11.79
C TYR A 238 8.45 21.42 10.76
N GLU A 239 7.39 20.81 10.27
CA GLU A 239 6.52 21.33 9.20
C GLU A 239 5.14 21.67 9.80
N PRO A 240 4.88 22.94 10.18
CA PRO A 240 3.62 23.32 10.80
C PRO A 240 2.42 22.98 9.90
N LEU A 241 1.29 22.59 10.51
CA LEU A 241 0.07 22.26 9.78
C LEU A 241 -0.35 23.36 8.79
N GLU A 242 -0.26 24.63 9.22
CA GLU A 242 -0.59 25.80 8.40
C GLU A 242 0.26 25.94 7.12
N LYS A 243 1.49 25.39 7.12
CA LYS A 243 2.37 25.33 5.93
C LYS A 243 1.91 24.20 5.00
N LEU A 244 1.64 23.03 5.58
CA LEU A 244 1.17 21.85 4.86
C LEU A 244 -0.18 22.09 4.18
N GLU A 245 -1.13 22.75 4.86
CA GLU A 245 -2.45 23.13 4.30
C GLU A 245 -2.35 24.09 3.11
N LYS A 246 -1.23 24.80 2.94
CA LYS A 246 -0.96 25.65 1.76
C LYS A 246 -0.32 24.87 0.61
N GLY A 247 -0.23 23.55 0.71
CA GLY A 247 0.45 22.68 -0.25
C GLY A 247 1.97 22.87 -0.24
N GLN A 248 2.53 23.38 0.87
CA GLN A 248 3.96 23.63 1.01
C GLN A 248 4.57 22.59 1.95
N ALA A 249 5.68 21.99 1.54
CA ALA A 249 6.45 21.08 2.36
C ALA A 249 7.92 21.10 1.95
N THR A 250 8.81 20.66 2.84
CA THR A 250 10.21 20.42 2.47
C THR A 250 10.30 19.11 1.69
N LEU A 251 10.68 19.20 0.41
CA LEU A 251 10.98 18.02 -0.40
C LEU A 251 12.40 17.54 -0.07
N LEU A 252 12.49 16.42 0.65
CA LEU A 252 13.76 15.73 0.86
C LEU A 252 14.33 15.23 -0.47
N LYS A 253 15.66 15.13 -0.58
CA LYS A 253 16.35 14.73 -1.82
C LYS A 253 15.98 13.29 -2.20
N GLN A 254 15.04 13.17 -3.13
CA GLN A 254 14.58 11.89 -3.65
C GLN A 254 15.70 11.18 -4.42
N TRP A 255 15.69 9.85 -4.38
CA TRP A 255 16.58 9.02 -5.19
C TRP A 255 15.82 7.77 -5.66
N PRO A 256 15.89 7.40 -6.96
CA PRO A 256 16.55 8.13 -8.03
C PRO A 256 15.89 9.49 -8.33
N GLU A 257 16.61 10.38 -9.01
CA GLU A 257 16.02 11.63 -9.50
C GLU A 257 14.85 11.33 -10.45
N GLY A 258 13.78 12.13 -10.38
CA GLY A 258 12.57 11.90 -11.17
C GLY A 258 11.70 10.73 -10.67
N THR A 259 11.89 10.27 -9.43
CA THR A 259 10.98 9.31 -8.77
C THR A 259 9.52 9.75 -8.94
N TYR A 260 8.64 8.81 -9.31
CA TYR A 260 7.23 9.01 -9.74
C TYR A 260 7.00 9.76 -11.06
N GLY A 261 8.03 10.34 -11.68
CA GLY A 261 7.90 11.09 -12.93
C GLY A 261 7.01 12.33 -12.81
N LEU A 262 6.86 12.85 -11.59
CA LEU A 262 6.04 14.02 -11.28
C LEU A 262 6.89 15.30 -11.31
N PRO A 263 6.32 16.45 -11.71
CA PRO A 263 6.92 17.75 -11.49
C PRO A 263 7.21 17.99 -10.00
N GLU A 264 8.24 18.79 -9.69
CA GLU A 264 8.66 19.07 -8.31
C GLU A 264 7.52 19.64 -7.46
N GLU A 265 6.71 20.54 -8.02
CA GLU A 265 5.57 21.16 -7.35
C GLU A 265 4.50 20.13 -6.98
N ALA A 266 4.29 19.13 -7.84
CA ALA A 266 3.35 18.03 -7.57
C ALA A 266 3.88 17.09 -6.48
N LEU A 267 5.20 16.84 -6.44
CA LEU A 267 5.83 16.08 -5.35
C LEU A 267 5.74 16.84 -4.02
N ILE A 268 5.96 18.15 -4.02
CA ILE A 268 5.81 18.99 -2.81
C ILE A 268 4.38 18.93 -2.30
N ALA A 269 3.38 19.08 -3.18
CA ALA A 269 1.97 18.97 -2.81
C ALA A 269 1.63 17.59 -2.23
N MET A 270 2.15 16.51 -2.82
CA MET A 270 1.98 15.15 -2.32
C MET A 270 2.60 14.96 -0.93
N VAL A 271 3.82 15.47 -0.70
CA VAL A 271 4.46 15.46 0.63
C VAL A 271 3.65 16.26 1.64
N ALA A 272 3.11 17.42 1.24
CA ALA A 272 2.28 18.25 2.11
C ALA A 272 1.01 17.51 2.53
N GLU A 273 0.33 16.84 1.60
CA GLU A 273 -0.88 16.07 1.85
C GLU A 273 -0.62 14.88 2.81
N TYR A 274 0.45 14.11 2.59
CA TYR A 274 0.88 13.08 3.54
C TYR A 274 1.24 13.67 4.90
N GLY A 275 1.80 14.87 4.94
CA GLY A 275 2.03 15.62 6.17
C GLY A 275 0.74 15.91 6.92
N ILE A 276 -0.30 16.40 6.22
CA ILE A 276 -1.62 16.64 6.83
C ILE A 276 -2.20 15.33 7.38
N MET A 277 -2.13 14.22 6.62
CA MET A 277 -2.59 12.90 7.07
C MET A 277 -1.85 12.43 8.34
N ALA A 278 -0.54 12.66 8.42
CA ALA A 278 0.25 12.33 9.61
C ALA A 278 -0.17 13.20 10.81
N VAL A 279 -0.30 14.51 10.65
CA VAL A 279 -0.66 15.45 11.74
C VAL A 279 -2.09 15.23 12.23
N THR A 280 -3.02 14.90 11.33
CA THR A 280 -4.42 14.63 11.68
C THR A 280 -4.64 13.24 12.25
N GLY A 281 -3.61 12.39 12.29
CA GLY A 281 -3.65 11.04 12.86
C GLY A 281 -4.31 9.99 11.97
N VAL A 282 -4.57 10.32 10.69
CA VAL A 282 -5.19 9.41 9.71
C VAL A 282 -4.28 8.23 9.37
N MET A 283 -2.96 8.40 9.51
CA MET A 283 -1.97 7.33 9.33
C MET A 283 -1.84 6.36 10.51
N ASP A 284 -2.53 6.58 11.64
CA ASP A 284 -2.59 5.64 12.77
C ASP A 284 -3.81 4.71 12.64
N VAL A 285 -3.65 3.62 11.87
CA VAL A 285 -4.78 2.68 11.66
C VAL A 285 -5.05 1.78 12.88
N SER A 286 -4.28 1.90 13.97
CA SER A 286 -4.51 1.09 15.17
C SER A 286 -5.87 1.36 15.82
N ARG A 287 -6.45 2.53 15.55
CA ARG A 287 -7.78 2.95 16.01
C ARG A 287 -8.91 2.19 15.31
N GLU A 288 -8.64 1.57 14.17
CA GLU A 288 -9.59 0.79 13.38
C GLU A 288 -9.72 -0.67 13.86
N GLY A 289 -8.95 -1.05 14.90
CA GLY A 289 -8.95 -2.40 15.45
C GLY A 289 -8.02 -3.33 14.68
N LEU A 290 -6.75 -3.37 15.08
CA LEU A 290 -5.75 -4.25 14.46
C LEU A 290 -6.14 -5.73 14.54
N ARG A 291 -6.05 -6.40 13.39
CA ARG A 291 -6.41 -7.81 13.22
C ARG A 291 -5.20 -8.74 13.21
N ASN A 292 -4.01 -8.28 13.60
CA ASN A 292 -2.78 -9.10 13.62
C ASN A 292 -2.97 -10.43 14.36
N LYS A 293 -3.72 -10.44 15.47
CA LYS A 293 -3.99 -11.63 16.29
C LYS A 293 -4.85 -12.69 15.59
N ASP A 294 -5.58 -12.31 14.55
CA ASP A 294 -6.40 -13.23 13.76
C ASP A 294 -5.50 -14.13 12.88
N TYR A 295 -4.26 -13.68 12.59
CA TYR A 295 -3.30 -14.37 11.73
C TYR A 295 -1.92 -14.45 12.41
N PRO A 296 -1.79 -15.19 13.53
CA PRO A 296 -0.56 -15.23 14.34
C PRO A 296 0.65 -15.87 13.63
N GLN A 297 0.43 -16.55 12.50
CA GLN A 297 1.49 -17.08 11.64
C GLN A 297 2.24 -15.98 10.88
N VAL A 298 1.61 -14.82 10.66
CA VAL A 298 2.26 -13.66 10.04
C VAL A 298 3.02 -12.91 11.14
N LYS A 299 4.34 -12.89 11.03
CA LYS A 299 5.24 -12.13 11.91
C LYS A 299 5.80 -10.97 11.10
N PRO A 300 5.25 -9.75 11.25
CA PRO A 300 5.70 -8.61 10.47
C PRO A 300 7.15 -8.23 10.81
N PHE A 301 7.87 -7.71 9.82
CA PHE A 301 9.15 -7.05 10.04
C PHE A 301 8.92 -5.80 10.87
N THR A 302 9.68 -5.64 11.96
CA THR A 302 9.63 -4.39 12.72
C THR A 302 10.40 -3.30 11.98
N VAL A 303 9.99 -2.06 12.14
CA VAL A 303 10.72 -0.89 11.64
C VAL A 303 12.16 -0.90 12.11
N GLU A 304 12.40 -1.26 13.38
CA GLU A 304 13.76 -1.44 13.92
C GLU A 304 14.56 -2.49 13.16
N SER A 305 13.98 -3.65 12.84
CA SER A 305 14.68 -4.71 12.13
C SER A 305 15.10 -4.29 10.72
N ILE A 306 14.22 -3.55 10.03
CA ILE A 306 14.47 -2.99 8.70
C ILE A 306 15.61 -1.97 8.76
N ILE A 307 15.56 -1.04 9.73
CA ILE A 307 16.59 -0.01 9.88
C ILE A 307 17.93 -0.63 10.28
N LYS A 308 17.95 -1.65 11.15
CA LYS A 308 19.19 -2.35 11.53
C LYS A 308 19.82 -3.07 10.33
N GLU A 309 19.03 -3.75 9.52
CA GLU A 309 19.52 -4.45 8.33
C GLU A 309 20.11 -3.48 7.30
N ALA A 310 19.43 -2.36 7.05
CA ALA A 310 19.88 -1.37 6.06
C ALA A 310 20.99 -0.43 6.59
N TRP A 311 20.86 0.07 7.81
CA TRP A 311 21.63 1.21 8.31
C TRP A 311 22.42 0.91 9.58
N GLY A 312 22.30 -0.29 10.13
CA GLY A 312 23.10 -0.73 11.26
C GLY A 312 24.59 -0.71 10.92
N ASN A 313 25.40 -0.25 11.87
CA ASN A 313 26.85 -0.39 11.80
C ASN A 313 27.18 -1.88 11.88
N ASN A 314 27.39 -2.54 10.73
CA ASN A 314 28.00 -3.87 10.68
C ASN A 314 29.47 -3.78 11.08
N SER A 315 29.72 -3.51 12.37
CA SER A 315 31.01 -3.75 13.00
C SER A 315 30.96 -5.20 13.51
N ALA A 316 31.27 -6.13 12.61
CA ALA A 316 31.71 -7.48 12.96
C ALA A 316 33.22 -7.59 12.69
#